data_AF-A0A9P5LYI6-F1
#
_entry.id   AF-A0A9P5LYI6-F1
#
_cell.length_a   1.000
_cell.length_b   1.000
_cell.length_c   1.000
_cell.angle_alpha   90.00
_cell.angle_beta   90.00
_cell.angle_gamma   90.00
#
_symmetry.space_group_name_H-M   'P 1'
#
loop_
_entity.id
_entity.type
_entity.pdbx_description
1 polymer ?
#
loop_
_entity_poly.entity_id
_entity_poly.type
_entity_poly.pdbx_seq_one_letter_code
_entity_poly.pdbx_strand_id
1 'polypeptide(L)'
;MPANSRRGGRHVVREDEESEEEIPRNTQQRRHPDPESEDEDEDDAAGEGMGLDREESLGQVVKKLVRYALACEFQRLPITRTGIKEKVLGAQSRSFKSIFEPAQESLRIIFGMEMVELPAKENVTVKGRLKEASRKSKSTTTSSYILTSILPTDYRSSSIIQPSKVISQWDEATYVGFYTTVVSVIMLSPDSTMTDSKLMSVLRKLNAETNLPLDKTTLILKKMMQQNYITRTIERNDGEELIEWRVGPRGRMEIGSKGVQGLVKEVYGEHAPEDLDKRLERSLGLGKRKSTHGENGEGTEVPEQNGASSSKRVSARGRPRRGAAEEEDDDDDE
;
A
#
# COMPACT_ATOMS: atom_id res chain seq x y z
N MET A 1 -41.64 -30.43 -33.01
CA MET A 1 -41.03 -29.35 -33.84
C MET A 1 -41.98 -29.08 -35.01
N PRO A 2 -42.19 -27.84 -35.49
CA PRO A 2 -42.12 -26.49 -34.89
C PRO A 2 -43.51 -25.77 -35.08
N ALA A 3 -43.80 -24.48 -34.82
CA ALA A 3 -43.02 -23.26 -34.94
C ALA A 3 -43.57 -22.07 -34.11
N ASN A 4 -42.63 -21.21 -33.76
CA ASN A 4 -42.71 -19.87 -33.17
C ASN A 4 -43.58 -18.87 -33.97
N SER A 5 -44.13 -17.86 -33.27
CA SER A 5 -43.77 -16.46 -33.54
C SER A 5 -44.08 -15.52 -32.36
N ARG A 6 -43.26 -14.48 -32.29
CA ARG A 6 -42.99 -13.54 -31.19
C ARG A 6 -43.96 -12.33 -31.17
N ARG A 7 -44.16 -11.76 -29.97
CA ARG A 7 -44.28 -10.32 -29.61
C ARG A 7 -44.80 -10.27 -28.17
N GLY A 8 -44.36 -9.46 -27.23
CA GLY A 8 -43.42 -8.36 -27.13
C GLY A 8 -43.64 -7.81 -25.72
N GLY A 9 -42.60 -7.73 -24.89
CA GLY A 9 -42.71 -7.36 -23.48
C GLY A 9 -41.62 -6.35 -23.12
N ARG A 10 -42.04 -5.10 -23.01
CA ARG A 10 -41.25 -3.92 -22.59
C ARG A 10 -40.77 -4.12 -21.15
N HIS A 11 -39.47 -4.37 -20.96
CA HIS A 11 -38.88 -4.46 -19.63
C HIS A 11 -38.45 -3.06 -19.16
N VAL A 12 -39.16 -2.55 -18.16
CA VAL A 12 -38.79 -1.36 -17.39
C VAL A 12 -37.60 -1.75 -16.52
N VAL A 13 -36.44 -1.14 -16.75
CA VAL A 13 -35.25 -1.33 -15.91
C VAL A 13 -35.48 -0.56 -14.62
N ARG A 14 -35.70 -1.30 -13.53
CA ARG A 14 -35.53 -0.80 -12.16
C ARG A 14 -34.04 -0.73 -11.87
N GLU A 15 -33.62 0.38 -11.29
CA GLU A 15 -32.30 0.58 -10.71
C GLU A 15 -32.27 -0.18 -9.36
N ASP A 16 -31.53 -1.28 -9.30
CA ASP A 16 -31.26 -1.97 -8.04
C ASP A 16 -29.92 -1.45 -7.49
N GLU A 17 -30.02 -0.76 -6.34
CA GLU A 17 -28.90 -0.42 -5.47
C GLU A 17 -28.39 -1.69 -4.78
N GLU A 18 -27.26 -2.23 -5.23
CA GLU A 18 -26.57 -3.32 -4.52
C GLU A 18 -25.79 -2.77 -3.32
N SER A 19 -26.45 -2.83 -2.16
CA SER A 19 -25.87 -2.73 -0.83
C SER A 19 -25.16 -4.05 -0.45
N GLU A 20 -23.83 -4.08 -0.53
CA GLU A 20 -23.03 -5.21 -0.03
C GLU A 20 -22.77 -5.08 1.49
N GLU A 21 -23.71 -5.58 2.30
CA GLU A 21 -23.46 -5.92 3.71
C GLU A 21 -23.29 -7.44 3.85
N GLU A 22 -22.03 -7.91 3.94
CA GLU A 22 -21.73 -9.31 4.29
C GLU A 22 -21.92 -9.55 5.80
N ILE A 23 -22.99 -10.25 6.15
CA ILE A 23 -23.23 -10.81 7.49
C ILE A 23 -22.64 -12.24 7.52
N PRO A 24 -21.64 -12.56 8.37
CA PRO A 24 -21.16 -13.92 8.45
C PRO A 24 -22.11 -14.78 9.30
N ARG A 25 -22.72 -15.77 8.65
CA ARG A 25 -23.51 -16.83 9.29
C ARG A 25 -22.59 -17.77 10.06
N ASN A 26 -22.99 -18.01 11.31
CA ASN A 26 -22.37 -18.90 12.27
C ASN A 26 -22.64 -20.37 11.88
N THR A 27 -21.61 -21.12 11.49
CA THR A 27 -21.68 -22.58 11.35
C THR A 27 -20.59 -23.22 12.21
N GLN A 28 -21.05 -23.85 13.30
CA GLN A 28 -20.28 -24.76 14.12
C GLN A 28 -19.81 -25.96 13.29
N GLN A 29 -18.50 -26.22 13.22
CA GLN A 29 -18.01 -27.57 12.92
C GLN A 29 -16.59 -27.82 13.48
N ARG A 30 -16.59 -28.63 14.54
CA ARG A 30 -15.69 -29.75 14.89
C ARG A 30 -14.17 -29.56 14.77
N ARG A 31 -13.54 -29.60 15.95
CA ARG A 31 -12.13 -29.90 16.23
C ARG A 31 -11.62 -31.10 15.42
N HIS A 32 -10.47 -30.93 14.78
CA HIS A 32 -9.49 -31.98 14.51
C HIS A 32 -8.08 -31.41 14.74
N PRO A 33 -7.12 -32.17 15.31
CA PRO A 33 -5.78 -31.66 15.64
C PRO A 33 -4.87 -31.64 14.41
N ASP A 34 -4.02 -30.62 14.33
CA ASP A 34 -2.88 -30.48 13.40
C ASP A 34 -1.90 -31.64 13.51
N PRO A 35 -1.38 -32.21 12.39
CA PRO A 35 -0.07 -32.82 12.39
C PRO A 35 1.00 -31.75 12.15
N GLU A 36 2.04 -31.83 12.96
CA GLU A 36 3.22 -30.97 12.99
C GLU A 36 3.87 -30.86 11.60
N SER A 37 4.16 -29.62 11.18
CA SER A 37 4.94 -29.34 9.98
C SER A 37 6.41 -29.58 10.29
N GLU A 38 6.89 -30.79 9.97
CA GLU A 38 8.31 -31.09 9.82
C GLU A 38 8.78 -30.50 8.48
N ASP A 39 9.42 -29.33 8.54
CA ASP A 39 10.21 -28.77 7.44
C ASP A 39 11.52 -29.57 7.36
N GLU A 40 11.48 -30.74 6.71
CA GLU A 40 12.67 -31.46 6.28
C GLU A 40 13.00 -31.08 4.83
N ASP A 41 14.02 -30.22 4.70
CA ASP A 41 14.74 -29.97 3.45
C ASP A 41 15.53 -31.25 3.08
N GLU A 42 14.87 -32.22 2.43
CA GLU A 42 15.57 -33.32 1.74
C GLU A 42 15.88 -32.91 0.29
N ASP A 43 17.09 -32.38 0.11
CA ASP A 43 17.81 -32.43 -1.16
C ASP A 43 18.38 -33.85 -1.36
N ASP A 44 17.72 -34.65 -2.21
CA ASP A 44 18.27 -35.86 -2.85
C ASP A 44 17.45 -36.11 -4.14
N ALA A 45 17.95 -36.51 -5.31
CA ALA A 45 19.25 -36.99 -5.72
C ALA A 45 19.41 -36.72 -7.23
N ALA A 46 20.66 -36.73 -7.69
CA ALA A 46 21.08 -36.55 -9.07
C ALA A 46 20.36 -37.46 -10.08
N GLY A 47 19.66 -36.84 -11.03
CA GLY A 47 19.27 -37.43 -12.31
C GLY A 47 19.90 -36.62 -13.44
N GLU A 48 21.11 -37.01 -13.87
CA GLU A 48 21.78 -36.48 -15.06
C GLU A 48 20.94 -36.83 -16.30
N GLY A 49 20.09 -35.88 -16.73
CA GLY A 49 19.25 -36.03 -17.91
C GLY A 49 18.02 -35.12 -17.98
N MET A 50 17.60 -34.49 -16.87
CA MET A 50 16.39 -33.63 -16.80
C MET A 50 16.65 -32.17 -16.37
N GLY A 51 17.90 -31.70 -16.46
CA GLY A 51 18.25 -30.32 -16.10
C GLY A 51 17.69 -29.26 -17.07
N LEU A 52 17.72 -29.57 -18.37
CA LEU A 52 17.27 -28.67 -19.43
C LEU A 52 15.77 -28.39 -19.36
N ASP A 53 14.95 -29.42 -19.13
CA ASP A 53 13.49 -29.27 -19.05
C ASP A 53 13.07 -28.44 -17.82
N ARG A 54 13.79 -28.56 -16.70
CA ARG A 54 13.51 -27.77 -15.49
C ARG A 54 13.93 -26.31 -15.66
N GLU A 55 15.09 -26.06 -16.26
CA GLU A 55 15.60 -24.72 -16.52
C GLU A 55 14.77 -24.00 -17.60
N GLU A 56 14.37 -24.69 -18.66
CA GLU A 56 13.47 -24.16 -19.68
C GLU A 56 12.08 -23.86 -19.11
N SER A 57 11.55 -24.75 -18.26
CA SER A 57 10.30 -24.54 -17.52
C SER A 57 10.39 -23.31 -16.59
N LEU A 58 11.49 -23.16 -15.84
CA LEU A 58 11.73 -21.99 -14.99
C LEU A 58 11.79 -20.71 -15.82
N GLY A 59 12.53 -20.72 -16.94
CA GLY A 59 12.62 -19.60 -17.86
C GLY A 59 11.27 -19.20 -18.47
N GLN A 60 10.39 -20.17 -18.74
CA GLN A 60 9.01 -19.89 -19.18
C GLN A 60 8.18 -19.23 -18.08
N VAL A 61 8.32 -19.65 -16.82
CA VAL A 61 7.62 -19.04 -15.68
C VAL A 61 8.12 -17.60 -15.43
N VAL A 62 9.43 -17.36 -15.54
CA VAL A 62 10.01 -16.01 -15.48
C VAL A 62 9.40 -15.12 -16.57
N LYS A 63 9.37 -15.57 -17.83
CA LYS A 63 8.71 -14.84 -18.93
C LYS A 63 7.22 -14.59 -18.67
N LYS A 64 6.52 -15.54 -18.04
CA LYS A 64 5.11 -15.35 -17.63
C LYS A 64 4.98 -14.26 -16.56
N LEU A 65 5.86 -14.24 -15.56
CA LEU A 65 5.87 -13.20 -14.51
C LEU A 65 6.10 -11.82 -15.11
N VAL A 66 7.10 -11.68 -15.99
CA VAL A 66 7.40 -10.42 -16.69
C VAL A 66 6.20 -9.94 -17.49
N ARG A 67 5.58 -10.80 -18.31
CA ARG A 67 4.37 -10.44 -19.08
C ARG A 67 3.21 -10.05 -18.18
N TYR A 68 3.02 -10.75 -17.06
CA TYR A 68 1.98 -10.41 -16.10
C TYR A 68 2.22 -9.03 -15.46
N ALA A 69 3.46 -8.74 -15.05
CA ALA A 69 3.82 -7.43 -14.49
C ALA A 69 3.58 -6.29 -15.49
N LEU A 70 3.99 -6.46 -16.75
CA LEU A 70 3.74 -5.48 -17.82
C LEU A 70 2.24 -5.27 -18.08
N ALA A 71 1.45 -6.34 -18.08
CA ALA A 71 0.01 -6.25 -18.27
C ALA A 71 -0.69 -5.56 -17.10
N CYS A 72 -0.24 -5.81 -15.87
CA CYS A 72 -0.71 -5.09 -14.68
C CYS A 72 -0.42 -3.60 -14.78
N GLU A 73 0.79 -3.21 -15.19
CA GLU A 73 1.14 -1.79 -15.33
C GLU A 73 0.35 -1.10 -16.44
N PHE A 74 0.18 -1.76 -17.58
CA PHE A 74 -0.67 -1.26 -18.68
C PHE A 74 -2.12 -0.98 -18.25
N GLN A 75 -2.62 -1.65 -17.20
CA GLN A 75 -3.95 -1.45 -16.64
C GLN A 75 -3.96 -0.65 -15.33
N ARG A 76 -2.79 -0.24 -14.83
CA ARG A 76 -2.56 0.33 -13.50
C ARG A 76 -3.10 -0.54 -12.36
N LEU A 77 -3.00 -1.85 -12.50
CA LEU A 77 -3.41 -2.79 -11.46
C LEU A 77 -2.23 -3.15 -10.55
N PRO A 78 -2.47 -3.31 -9.24
CA PRO A 78 -1.48 -3.88 -8.35
C PRO A 78 -1.18 -5.33 -8.72
N ILE A 79 0.08 -5.73 -8.61
CA ILE A 79 0.55 -7.10 -8.75
C ILE A 79 0.40 -7.78 -7.38
N THR A 80 -0.65 -8.59 -7.21
CA THR A 80 -0.96 -9.23 -5.93
C THR A 80 -0.41 -10.66 -5.86
N ARG A 81 -0.15 -11.16 -4.65
CA ARG A 81 0.26 -12.56 -4.44
C ARG A 81 -0.73 -13.56 -5.03
N THR A 82 -2.04 -13.28 -4.91
CA THR A 82 -3.11 -14.10 -5.50
C THR A 82 -3.02 -14.10 -7.02
N GLY A 83 -2.84 -12.92 -7.64
CA GLY A 83 -2.67 -12.80 -9.08
C GLY A 83 -1.42 -13.52 -9.61
N ILE A 84 -0.30 -13.45 -8.89
CA ILE A 84 0.91 -14.21 -9.22
C ILE A 84 0.64 -15.72 -9.13
N LYS A 85 -0.01 -16.18 -8.06
CA LYS A 85 -0.34 -17.60 -7.89
C LYS A 85 -1.22 -18.12 -9.04
N GLU A 86 -2.26 -17.38 -9.40
CA GLU A 86 -3.24 -17.82 -10.40
C GLU A 86 -2.75 -17.67 -11.85
N LYS A 87 -2.04 -16.58 -12.16
CA LYS A 87 -1.66 -16.24 -13.55
C LYS A 87 -0.25 -16.66 -13.93
N VAL A 88 0.63 -16.91 -12.96
CA VAL A 88 2.04 -17.20 -13.21
C VAL A 88 2.44 -18.58 -12.71
N LEU A 89 2.23 -18.87 -11.43
CA LEU A 89 2.76 -20.08 -10.78
C LEU A 89 1.86 -21.32 -10.93
N GLY A 90 0.54 -21.14 -11.02
CA GLY A 90 -0.43 -22.24 -11.05
C GLY A 90 -0.26 -23.16 -9.83
N ALA A 91 -0.10 -24.46 -10.09
CA ALA A 91 0.13 -25.48 -9.05
C ALA A 91 1.51 -25.36 -8.37
N GLN A 92 2.50 -24.72 -9.00
CA GLN A 92 3.88 -24.61 -8.51
C GLN A 92 4.09 -23.37 -7.62
N SER A 93 3.16 -23.10 -6.71
CA SER A 93 3.13 -21.85 -5.94
C SER A 93 4.32 -21.62 -4.98
N ARG A 94 5.14 -22.65 -4.73
CA ARG A 94 6.28 -22.59 -3.79
C ARG A 94 7.56 -21.98 -4.39
N SER A 95 7.62 -21.69 -5.70
CA SER A 95 8.83 -21.24 -6.40
C SER A 95 8.94 -19.72 -6.60
N PHE A 96 8.12 -18.87 -5.95
CA PHE A 96 8.15 -17.42 -6.22
C PHE A 96 9.54 -16.79 -6.01
N LYS A 97 10.25 -17.19 -4.96
CA LYS A 97 11.58 -16.65 -4.63
C LYS A 97 12.61 -16.95 -5.72
N SER A 98 12.55 -18.13 -6.35
CA SER A 98 13.50 -18.51 -7.39
C SER A 98 13.22 -17.87 -8.75
N ILE A 99 12.00 -17.36 -8.97
CA ILE A 99 11.65 -16.65 -10.22
C ILE A 99 11.68 -15.12 -10.10
N PHE A 100 11.64 -14.58 -8.87
CA PHE A 100 11.53 -13.14 -8.66
C PHE A 100 12.77 -12.39 -9.15
N GLU A 101 13.97 -12.80 -8.73
CA GLU A 101 15.21 -12.14 -9.12
C GLU A 101 15.46 -12.21 -10.65
N PRO A 102 15.35 -13.38 -11.32
CA PRO A 102 15.47 -13.43 -12.77
C PRO A 102 14.44 -12.58 -13.52
N ALA A 103 13.21 -12.50 -12.99
CA ALA A 103 12.18 -11.63 -13.58
C ALA A 103 12.52 -10.15 -13.37
N GLN A 104 13.03 -9.77 -12.20
CA GLN A 104 13.44 -8.41 -11.89
C GLN A 104 14.60 -7.97 -12.79
N GLU A 105 15.61 -8.84 -12.98
CA GLU A 105 16.72 -8.59 -13.90
C GLU A 105 16.22 -8.37 -15.33
N SER A 106 15.33 -9.23 -15.82
CA SER A 106 14.73 -9.08 -17.16
C SER A 106 13.95 -7.77 -17.30
N LEU A 107 13.17 -7.38 -16.29
CA LEU A 107 12.43 -6.11 -16.27
C LEU A 107 13.37 -4.92 -16.34
N ARG A 108 14.47 -4.94 -15.57
CA ARG A 108 15.44 -3.84 -15.54
C ARG A 108 16.23 -3.72 -16.83
N ILE A 109 16.77 -4.82 -17.36
CA ILE A 109 17.65 -4.83 -18.54
C ILE A 109 16.87 -4.57 -19.82
N ILE A 110 15.74 -5.25 -20.02
CA ILE A 110 15.02 -5.21 -21.31
C ILE A 110 14.02 -4.07 -21.34
N PHE A 111 13.32 -3.83 -20.23
CA PHE A 111 12.18 -2.90 -20.21
C PHE A 111 12.47 -1.61 -19.45
N GLY A 112 13.62 -1.49 -18.77
CA GLY A 112 13.92 -0.31 -17.95
C GLY A 112 12.90 -0.11 -16.82
N MET A 113 12.37 -1.20 -16.28
CA MET A 113 11.34 -1.20 -15.26
C MET A 113 11.70 -2.09 -14.07
N GLU A 114 11.07 -1.83 -12.94
CA GLU A 114 11.32 -2.56 -11.70
C GLU A 114 10.02 -2.81 -10.93
N MET A 115 9.83 -4.03 -10.45
CA MET A 115 8.77 -4.36 -9.49
C MET A 115 9.14 -3.82 -8.11
N VAL A 116 8.34 -2.89 -7.61
CA VAL A 116 8.52 -2.26 -6.30
C VAL A 116 7.36 -2.62 -5.39
N GLU A 117 7.66 -3.01 -4.16
CA GLU A 117 6.65 -3.34 -3.16
C GLU A 117 5.88 -2.08 -2.74
N LEU A 118 4.55 -2.18 -2.77
CA LEU A 118 3.64 -1.18 -2.21
C LEU A 118 3.59 -1.34 -0.68
N PRO A 119 3.62 -0.23 0.07
CA PRO A 119 3.33 -0.26 1.49
C PRO A 119 1.99 -0.95 1.77
N ALA A 120 1.95 -1.76 2.84
CA ALA A 120 0.71 -2.40 3.26
C ALA A 120 -0.39 -1.35 3.44
N LYS A 121 -1.62 -1.69 3.05
CA LYS A 121 -2.78 -0.84 3.30
C LYS A 121 -2.95 -0.72 4.82
N GLU A 122 -2.79 0.49 5.34
CA GLU A 122 -3.03 0.77 6.75
C GLU A 122 -4.52 0.60 7.05
N ASN A 123 -4.87 -0.28 8.00
CA ASN A 123 -6.25 -0.43 8.43
C ASN A 123 -6.59 0.71 9.42
N VAL A 124 -7.08 1.82 8.87
CA VAL A 124 -7.29 3.04 9.64
C VAL A 124 -8.47 2.94 10.61
N THR A 125 -9.48 2.10 10.36
CA THR A 125 -10.67 2.02 11.21
C THR A 125 -10.35 1.46 12.60
N VAL A 126 -11.02 1.96 13.65
CA VAL A 126 -10.84 1.46 15.02
C VAL A 126 -11.03 -0.06 15.12
N LYS A 127 -12.05 -0.59 14.43
CA LYS A 127 -12.30 -2.04 14.31
C LYS A 127 -11.19 -2.76 13.54
N GLY A 128 -10.60 -2.12 12.53
CA GLY A 128 -9.46 -2.64 11.76
C GLY A 128 -8.19 -2.72 12.61
N ARG A 129 -7.84 -1.63 13.31
CA ARG A 129 -6.67 -1.59 14.21
C ARG A 129 -6.78 -2.61 15.35
N LEU A 130 -7.98 -2.78 15.93
CA LEU A 130 -8.21 -3.79 16.98
C LEU A 130 -8.09 -5.23 16.44
N LYS A 131 -8.54 -5.47 15.20
CA LYS A 131 -8.38 -6.76 14.50
C LYS A 131 -6.92 -7.05 14.11
N GLU A 132 -6.13 -6.03 13.81
CA GLU A 132 -4.69 -6.16 13.57
C GLU A 132 -3.91 -6.40 14.86
N ALA A 133 -4.22 -5.65 15.93
CA ALA A 133 -3.56 -5.80 17.24
C ALA A 133 -3.85 -7.14 17.92
N SER A 134 -4.96 -7.81 17.58
CA SER A 134 -5.31 -9.14 18.09
C SER A 134 -4.65 -10.30 17.34
N ARG A 135 -3.99 -10.06 16.20
CA ARG A 135 -3.21 -11.08 15.50
C ARG A 135 -1.84 -11.24 16.17
N LYS A 136 -1.68 -12.30 16.98
CA LYS A 136 -0.43 -12.64 17.71
C LYS A 136 0.71 -13.17 16.81
N SER A 137 0.48 -13.48 15.54
CA SER A 137 1.53 -13.85 14.60
C SER A 137 2.00 -12.61 13.84
N LYS A 138 3.32 -12.49 13.61
CA LYS A 138 3.90 -11.56 12.62
C LYS A 138 3.27 -11.89 11.27
N SER A 139 2.12 -11.26 10.99
CA SER A 139 1.42 -11.40 9.73
C SER A 139 2.38 -10.94 8.65
N THR A 140 2.91 -11.88 7.87
CA THR A 140 3.57 -11.60 6.58
C THR A 140 2.69 -10.58 5.86
N THR A 141 3.18 -9.34 5.79
CA THR A 141 2.53 -8.27 5.06
C THR A 141 2.24 -8.81 3.67
N THR A 142 0.99 -8.71 3.23
CA THR A 142 0.62 -9.21 1.90
C THR A 142 1.28 -8.29 0.89
N SER A 143 2.52 -8.59 0.50
CA SER A 143 3.34 -7.80 -0.40
C SER A 143 2.63 -7.69 -1.75
N SER A 144 2.11 -6.51 -2.04
CA SER A 144 1.60 -6.16 -3.36
C SER A 144 2.67 -5.35 -4.06
N TYR A 145 2.86 -5.54 -5.35
CA TYR A 145 3.87 -4.80 -6.12
C TYR A 145 3.20 -3.88 -7.15
N ILE A 146 3.93 -2.87 -7.60
CA ILE A 146 3.67 -2.12 -8.83
C ILE A 146 4.93 -2.15 -9.68
N LEU A 147 4.77 -1.90 -10.98
CA LEU A 147 5.91 -1.75 -11.87
C LEU A 147 6.23 -0.27 -12.00
N THR A 148 7.50 0.10 -11.82
CA THR A 148 7.94 1.49 -11.89
C THR A 148 9.06 1.62 -12.91
N SER A 149 9.11 2.76 -13.62
CA SER A 149 10.19 3.05 -14.56
C SER A 149 11.46 3.42 -13.82
N ILE A 150 12.57 2.74 -14.13
CA ILE A 150 13.92 3.10 -13.67
C ILE A 150 14.69 3.93 -14.71
N LEU A 151 14.06 4.26 -15.83
CA LEU A 151 14.67 5.12 -16.84
C LEU A 151 15.03 6.50 -16.24
N PRO A 152 16.13 7.14 -16.69
CA PRO A 152 16.44 8.52 -16.34
C PRO A 152 15.30 9.48 -16.71
N THR A 153 15.19 10.61 -16.00
CA THR A 153 14.10 11.58 -16.17
C THR A 153 13.91 12.02 -17.63
N ASP A 154 15.00 12.19 -18.38
CA ASP A 154 14.99 12.60 -19.79
C ASP A 154 14.23 11.62 -20.70
N TYR A 155 14.13 10.35 -20.30
CA TYR A 155 13.44 9.30 -21.03
C TYR A 155 12.04 8.99 -20.49
N ARG A 156 11.54 9.75 -19.52
CA ARG A 156 10.17 9.57 -18.95
C ARG A 156 9.11 10.41 -19.66
N SER A 157 9.39 10.89 -20.85
CA SER A 157 8.43 11.64 -21.65
C SER A 157 7.31 10.75 -22.18
N SER A 158 6.13 11.33 -22.39
CA SER A 158 4.95 10.62 -22.92
C SER A 158 5.15 10.08 -24.34
N SER A 159 6.14 10.57 -25.08
CA SER A 159 6.55 10.03 -26.37
C SER A 159 7.31 8.69 -26.26
N ILE A 160 7.98 8.45 -25.14
CA ILE A 160 8.79 7.25 -24.89
C ILE A 160 8.00 6.26 -24.06
N ILE A 161 7.47 6.70 -22.91
CA ILE A 161 6.60 5.90 -22.06
C ILE A 161 5.17 6.18 -22.52
N GLN A 162 4.65 5.27 -23.35
CA GLN A 162 3.31 5.42 -23.90
C GLN A 162 2.24 5.36 -22.82
N PRO A 163 1.10 6.04 -23.04
CA PRO A 163 -0.09 5.89 -22.23
C PRO A 163 -0.46 4.42 -21.98
N SER A 164 -1.07 4.20 -20.81
CA SER A 164 -1.72 2.94 -20.46
C SER A 164 -2.89 2.62 -21.42
N LYS A 165 -3.80 1.74 -21.02
CA LYS A 165 -5.02 1.35 -21.76
C LYS A 165 -5.88 2.51 -22.34
N VAL A 166 -5.61 3.77 -22.00
CA VAL A 166 -6.34 4.94 -22.52
C VAL A 166 -6.04 5.17 -24.00
N ILE A 167 -7.10 5.40 -24.78
CA ILE A 167 -7.06 5.43 -26.26
C ILE A 167 -6.35 6.69 -26.80
N SER A 168 -6.39 7.80 -26.06
CA SER A 168 -5.78 9.08 -26.46
C SER A 168 -4.72 9.54 -25.46
N GLN A 169 -3.62 10.12 -25.96
CA GLN A 169 -2.59 10.74 -25.13
C GLN A 169 -3.14 11.89 -24.28
N TRP A 170 -4.10 12.65 -24.80
CA TRP A 170 -4.74 13.75 -24.09
C TRP A 170 -5.62 13.26 -22.94
N ASP A 171 -6.37 12.17 -23.18
CA ASP A 171 -7.21 11.55 -22.16
C ASP A 171 -6.36 11.00 -21.01
N GLU A 172 -5.20 10.42 -21.35
CA GLU A 172 -4.25 9.95 -20.35
C GLU A 172 -3.66 11.11 -19.55
N ALA A 173 -3.17 12.17 -20.22
CA ALA A 173 -2.65 13.36 -19.55
C ALA A 173 -3.71 14.00 -18.63
N THR A 174 -4.96 14.03 -19.08
CA THR A 174 -6.10 14.51 -18.29
C THR A 174 -6.34 13.66 -17.05
N TYR A 175 -6.34 12.32 -17.21
CA TYR A 175 -6.49 11.41 -16.08
C TYR A 175 -5.33 11.54 -15.08
N VAL A 176 -4.10 11.65 -15.58
CA VAL A 176 -2.87 11.85 -14.80
C VAL A 176 -2.93 13.15 -14.01
N GLY A 177 -3.25 14.27 -14.67
CA GLY A 177 -3.42 15.56 -14.01
C GLY A 177 -4.50 15.51 -12.95
N PHE A 178 -5.63 14.86 -13.24
CA PHE A 178 -6.74 14.74 -12.31
C PHE A 178 -6.39 13.94 -11.05
N TYR A 179 -5.90 12.71 -11.20
CA TYR A 179 -5.58 11.90 -10.02
C TYR A 179 -4.44 12.53 -9.22
N THR A 180 -3.47 13.16 -9.88
CA THR A 180 -2.36 13.85 -9.20
C THR A 180 -2.87 15.03 -8.39
N THR A 181 -3.82 15.80 -8.94
CA THR A 181 -4.48 16.91 -8.24
C THR A 181 -5.26 16.41 -7.02
N VAL A 182 -6.09 15.38 -7.17
CA VAL A 182 -6.87 14.81 -6.06
C VAL A 182 -5.96 14.28 -4.95
N VAL A 183 -4.92 13.52 -5.30
CA VAL A 183 -3.92 13.04 -4.32
C VAL A 183 -3.24 14.21 -3.63
N SER A 184 -2.83 15.24 -4.37
CA SER A 184 -2.18 16.43 -3.82
C SER A 184 -3.07 17.16 -2.81
N VAL A 185 -4.35 17.37 -3.15
CA VAL A 185 -5.33 18.01 -2.26
C VAL A 185 -5.49 17.21 -0.96
N ILE A 186 -5.57 15.88 -1.05
CA ILE A 186 -5.67 15.02 0.15
C ILE A 186 -4.37 15.10 0.96
N MET A 187 -3.19 15.04 0.34
CA MET A 187 -1.89 15.11 1.04
C MET A 187 -1.65 16.45 1.73
N LEU A 188 -2.13 17.55 1.13
CA LEU A 188 -1.99 18.90 1.67
C LEU A 188 -3.04 19.22 2.74
N SER A 189 -4.09 18.39 2.85
CA SER A 189 -5.07 18.52 3.91
C SER A 189 -4.48 18.12 5.27
N PRO A 190 -5.00 18.66 6.37
CA PRO A 190 -4.58 18.25 7.71
C PRO A 190 -4.63 16.72 7.87
N ASP A 191 -3.60 16.15 8.51
CA ASP A 191 -3.44 14.70 8.75
C ASP A 191 -3.42 13.81 7.48
N SER A 192 -3.26 14.41 6.29
CA SER A 192 -3.35 13.70 5.00
C SER A 192 -4.68 12.98 4.78
N THR A 193 -5.78 13.55 5.29
CA THR A 193 -7.15 13.03 5.15
C THR A 193 -8.11 14.14 4.74
N MET A 194 -9.25 13.74 4.15
CA MET A 194 -10.29 14.70 3.75
C MET A 194 -11.69 14.09 3.86
N THR A 195 -12.66 14.86 4.36
CA THR A 195 -14.07 14.43 4.40
C THR A 195 -14.68 14.45 3.00
N ASP A 196 -15.72 13.63 2.78
CA ASP A 196 -16.42 13.58 1.49
C ASP A 196 -16.96 14.94 1.05
N SER A 197 -17.60 15.67 1.97
CA SER A 197 -18.12 17.03 1.71
C SER A 197 -17.03 18.01 1.24
N LYS A 198 -15.84 17.95 1.81
CA LYS A 198 -14.70 18.79 1.43
C LYS A 198 -14.15 18.39 0.06
N LEU A 199 -13.97 17.09 -0.19
CA LEU A 199 -13.49 16.61 -1.48
C LEU A 199 -14.46 17.03 -2.60
N MET A 200 -15.76 16.79 -2.41
CA MET A 200 -16.79 17.15 -3.39
C MET A 200 -16.88 18.67 -3.61
N SER A 201 -16.68 19.48 -2.56
CA SER A 201 -16.58 20.94 -2.68
C SER A 201 -15.39 21.37 -3.53
N VAL A 202 -14.20 20.76 -3.33
CA VAL A 202 -13.01 21.04 -4.14
C VAL A 202 -13.23 20.63 -5.59
N LEU A 203 -13.76 19.43 -5.85
CA LEU A 203 -14.04 18.94 -7.20
C LEU A 203 -15.04 19.84 -7.94
N ARG A 204 -16.04 20.38 -7.24
CA ARG A 204 -16.99 21.36 -7.80
C ARG A 204 -16.29 22.67 -8.19
N LYS A 205 -15.38 23.18 -7.34
CA LYS A 205 -14.60 24.39 -7.64
C LYS A 205 -13.65 24.20 -8.82
N LEU A 206 -13.12 22.98 -8.99
CA LEU A 206 -12.31 22.60 -10.15
C LEU A 206 -13.15 22.38 -11.43
N ASN A 207 -14.48 22.53 -11.33
CA ASN A 207 -15.43 22.23 -12.39
C ASN A 207 -15.19 20.83 -13.00
N ALA A 208 -14.88 19.85 -12.14
CA ALA A 208 -14.45 18.51 -12.53
C ALA A 208 -15.46 17.80 -13.45
N GLU A 209 -16.76 18.01 -13.24
CA GLU A 209 -17.82 17.42 -14.07
C GLU A 209 -17.80 17.91 -15.53
N THR A 210 -17.35 19.15 -15.75
CA THR A 210 -17.25 19.72 -17.10
C THR A 210 -15.85 19.48 -17.70
N ASN A 211 -14.82 19.58 -16.88
CA ASN A 211 -13.42 19.55 -17.32
C ASN A 211 -12.86 18.14 -17.54
N LEU A 212 -13.57 17.08 -17.10
CA LEU A 212 -13.19 15.69 -17.35
C LEU A 212 -14.05 15.11 -18.48
N PRO A 213 -13.60 15.17 -19.75
CA PRO A 213 -14.32 14.59 -20.88
C PRO A 213 -14.30 13.04 -20.89
N LEU A 214 -13.75 12.42 -19.85
CA LEU A 214 -13.54 10.97 -19.78
C LEU A 214 -14.80 10.22 -19.33
N ASP A 215 -15.37 10.62 -18.19
CA ASP A 215 -16.42 9.91 -17.47
C ASP A 215 -17.01 10.80 -16.37
N LYS A 216 -18.13 10.37 -15.77
CA LYS A 216 -18.65 11.00 -14.54
C LYS A 216 -17.59 10.97 -13.44
N THR A 217 -17.44 12.08 -12.71
CA THR A 217 -16.47 12.21 -11.60
C THR A 217 -16.52 11.05 -10.61
N THR A 218 -17.71 10.54 -10.30
CA THR A 218 -17.91 9.38 -9.41
C THR A 218 -17.28 8.09 -9.94
N LEU A 219 -17.37 7.85 -11.26
CA LEU A 219 -16.75 6.69 -11.91
C LEU A 219 -15.23 6.81 -11.92
N ILE A 220 -14.71 8.02 -12.15
CA ILE A 220 -13.27 8.28 -12.10
C ILE A 220 -12.72 8.05 -10.69
N LEU A 221 -13.42 8.50 -9.65
CA LEU A 221 -13.05 8.22 -8.26
C LEU A 221 -13.08 6.71 -7.94
N LYS A 222 -14.10 5.98 -8.43
CA LYS A 222 -14.15 4.51 -8.30
C LYS A 222 -12.96 3.84 -9.00
N LYS A 223 -12.60 4.29 -10.20
CA LYS A 223 -11.42 3.82 -10.94
C LYS A 223 -10.13 4.11 -10.16
N MET A 224 -9.99 5.30 -9.59
CA MET A 224 -8.83 5.66 -8.76
C MET A 224 -8.71 4.79 -7.50
N MET A 225 -9.82 4.40 -6.89
CA MET A 225 -9.83 3.45 -5.78
C MET A 225 -9.35 2.06 -6.21
N GLN A 226 -9.86 1.54 -7.34
CA GLN A 226 -9.44 0.24 -7.89
C GLN A 226 -7.93 0.21 -8.20
N GLN A 227 -7.38 1.33 -8.69
CA GLN A 227 -5.95 1.49 -8.97
C GLN A 227 -5.11 1.84 -7.72
N ASN A 228 -5.73 1.94 -6.54
CA ASN A 228 -5.08 2.25 -5.25
C ASN A 228 -4.40 3.63 -5.16
N TYR A 229 -4.89 4.62 -5.92
CA TYR A 229 -4.48 6.02 -5.74
C TYR A 229 -5.11 6.64 -4.50
N ILE A 230 -6.37 6.30 -4.22
CA ILE A 230 -7.13 6.78 -3.06
C ILE A 230 -7.85 5.64 -2.37
N THR A 231 -8.20 5.83 -1.10
CA THR A 231 -8.98 4.90 -0.29
C THR A 231 -10.11 5.66 0.40
N ARG A 232 -11.31 5.07 0.36
CA ARG A 232 -12.50 5.56 1.07
C ARG A 232 -12.68 4.73 2.34
N THR A 233 -12.79 5.38 3.47
CA THR A 233 -13.07 4.76 4.77
C THR A 233 -14.41 5.27 5.26
N ILE A 234 -15.28 4.34 5.68
CA ILE A 234 -16.59 4.65 6.25
C ILE A 234 -16.53 4.30 7.73
N GLU A 235 -16.66 5.29 8.59
CA GLU A 235 -16.80 5.11 10.03
C GLU A 235 -18.25 5.37 10.42
N ARG A 236 -18.93 4.34 10.90
CA ARG A 236 -20.28 4.48 11.47
C ARG A 236 -20.15 4.77 12.95
N ASN A 237 -20.60 5.94 13.38
CA ASN A 237 -20.67 6.28 14.80
C ASN A 237 -22.09 6.77 15.11
N ASP A 238 -22.76 6.11 16.06
CA ASP A 238 -24.08 6.50 16.59
C ASP A 238 -25.14 6.90 15.53
N GLY A 239 -25.22 6.15 14.42
CA GLY A 239 -26.19 6.38 13.34
C GLY A 239 -25.74 7.34 12.23
N GLU A 240 -24.63 8.05 12.41
CA GLU A 240 -24.01 8.88 11.37
C GLU A 240 -22.87 8.15 10.65
N GLU A 241 -22.87 8.20 9.32
CA GLU A 241 -21.78 7.68 8.50
C GLU A 241 -20.78 8.79 8.17
N LEU A 242 -19.58 8.71 8.75
CA LEU A 242 -18.47 9.59 8.40
C LEU A 242 -17.66 8.95 7.27
N ILE A 243 -17.67 9.58 6.10
CA ILE A 243 -16.85 9.17 4.95
C ILE A 243 -15.57 10.00 4.92
N GLU A 244 -14.44 9.31 5.06
CA GLU A 244 -13.10 9.90 5.00
C GLU A 244 -12.30 9.35 3.81
N TRP A 245 -11.63 10.24 3.10
CA TRP A 245 -10.76 9.95 1.96
C TRP A 245 -9.29 10.07 2.37
N ARG A 246 -8.49 9.09 1.94
CA ARG A 246 -7.05 9.02 2.17
C ARG A 246 -6.30 8.64 0.90
N VAL A 247 -5.00 8.91 0.88
CA VAL A 247 -4.14 8.49 -0.22
C VAL A 247 -3.80 7.00 -0.11
N GLY A 248 -4.06 6.27 -1.17
CA GLY A 248 -3.74 4.85 -1.29
C GLY A 248 -2.25 4.59 -1.53
N PRO A 249 -1.79 3.32 -1.40
CA PRO A 249 -0.38 2.98 -1.53
C PRO A 249 0.26 3.42 -2.86
N ARG A 250 -0.45 3.27 -3.99
CA ARG A 250 0.07 3.65 -5.31
C ARG A 250 0.27 5.16 -5.42
N GLY A 251 -0.69 5.95 -4.92
CA GLY A 251 -0.59 7.41 -4.91
C GLY A 251 0.60 7.92 -4.09
N ARG A 252 0.88 7.27 -2.94
CA ARG A 252 2.07 7.62 -2.12
C ARG A 252 3.38 7.28 -2.82
N MET A 253 3.42 6.18 -3.57
CA MET A 253 4.63 5.70 -4.25
C MET A 253 4.94 6.45 -5.54
N GLU A 254 3.95 6.68 -6.40
CA GLU A 254 4.18 7.33 -7.70
C GLU A 254 4.29 8.85 -7.61
N ILE A 255 3.46 9.49 -6.78
CA ILE A 255 3.43 10.95 -6.63
C ILE A 255 4.31 11.34 -5.44
N GLY A 256 3.95 10.84 -4.26
CA GLY A 256 4.64 11.14 -3.01
C GLY A 256 4.75 12.64 -2.71
N SER A 257 5.45 13.00 -1.65
CA SER A 257 5.56 14.41 -1.25
C SER A 257 6.30 15.27 -2.28
N LYS A 258 7.29 14.70 -2.98
CA LYS A 258 8.06 15.41 -4.02
C LYS A 258 7.21 15.73 -5.25
N GLY A 259 6.39 14.79 -5.73
CA GLY A 259 5.48 15.02 -6.85
C GLY A 259 4.44 16.09 -6.51
N VAL A 260 3.89 16.07 -5.30
CA VAL A 260 2.98 17.12 -4.82
C VAL A 260 3.67 18.48 -4.79
N GLN A 261 4.89 18.59 -4.27
CA GLN A 261 5.65 19.85 -4.30
C GLN A 261 5.87 20.34 -5.73
N GLY A 262 6.30 19.46 -6.63
CA GLY A 262 6.52 19.80 -8.04
C GLY A 262 5.25 20.36 -8.69
N LEU A 263 4.12 19.68 -8.51
CA LEU A 263 2.83 20.14 -9.04
C LEU A 263 2.46 21.51 -8.47
N VAL A 264 2.56 21.70 -7.15
CA VAL A 264 2.17 22.97 -6.53
C VAL A 264 3.06 24.11 -7.03
N LYS A 265 4.38 23.89 -7.13
CA LYS A 265 5.31 24.90 -7.67
C LYS A 265 4.97 25.26 -9.12
N GLU A 266 4.68 24.27 -9.94
CA GLU A 266 4.30 24.47 -11.34
C GLU A 266 2.98 25.26 -11.47
N VAL A 267 1.98 24.92 -10.66
CA VAL A 267 0.66 25.58 -10.68
C VAL A 267 0.74 27.03 -10.22
N TYR A 268 1.54 27.34 -9.20
CA TYR A 268 1.73 28.71 -8.74
C TYR A 268 2.65 29.52 -9.67
N GLY A 269 3.63 28.87 -10.32
CA GLY A 269 4.55 29.50 -11.25
C GLY A 269 5.22 30.75 -10.68
N GLU A 270 5.23 31.83 -11.46
CA GLU A 270 5.78 33.13 -11.07
C GLU A 270 5.01 33.82 -9.94
N HIS A 271 3.78 33.37 -9.64
CA HIS A 271 2.93 33.91 -8.59
C HIS A 271 3.04 33.12 -7.28
N ALA A 272 4.08 32.31 -7.13
CA ALA A 272 4.35 31.58 -5.90
C ALA A 272 4.59 32.53 -4.72
N PRO A 273 3.88 32.36 -3.59
CA PRO A 273 4.19 33.07 -2.36
C PRO A 273 5.62 32.77 -1.89
N GLU A 274 6.31 33.78 -1.35
CA GLU A 274 7.69 33.60 -0.83
C GLU A 274 7.79 32.54 0.27
N ASP A 275 6.70 32.29 1.01
CA ASP A 275 6.63 31.29 2.06
C ASP A 275 6.04 29.94 1.62
N LEU A 276 5.81 29.74 0.30
CA LEU A 276 5.23 28.52 -0.25
C LEU A 276 5.99 27.26 0.15
N ASP A 277 7.33 27.29 0.07
CA ASP A 277 8.18 26.15 0.43
C ASP A 277 8.02 25.77 1.91
N LYS A 278 8.01 26.76 2.81
CA LYS A 278 7.79 26.54 4.26
C LYS A 278 6.41 25.97 4.55
N ARG A 279 5.38 26.42 3.82
CA ARG A 279 4.01 25.88 3.93
C ARG A 279 3.95 24.43 3.46
N LEU A 280 4.58 24.11 2.32
CA LEU A 280 4.63 22.76 1.77
C LEU A 280 5.36 21.79 2.70
N GLU A 281 6.50 22.18 3.26
CA GLU A 281 7.24 21.37 4.23
C GLU A 281 6.42 21.04 5.48
N ARG A 282 5.63 22.02 5.96
CA ARG A 282 4.74 21.85 7.10
C ARG A 282 3.58 20.91 6.78
N SER A 283 2.87 21.13 5.67
CA SER A 283 1.71 20.34 5.27
C SER A 283 2.07 18.90 4.91
N LEU A 284 3.22 18.68 4.25
CA LEU A 284 3.67 17.34 3.86
C LEU A 284 4.45 16.62 4.95
N GLY A 285 4.61 17.21 6.14
CA GLY A 285 5.29 16.62 7.29
C GLY A 285 6.79 16.40 7.09
N LEU A 286 7.42 17.06 6.12
CA LEU A 286 8.83 16.85 5.74
C LEU A 286 9.81 17.46 6.76
N GLY A 287 9.38 18.46 7.52
CA GLY A 287 10.21 19.13 8.53
C GLY A 287 10.48 18.31 9.81
N LYS A 288 9.72 17.24 10.09
CA LYS A 288 9.89 16.44 11.32
C LYS A 288 10.97 15.36 11.24
N ARG A 289 11.60 15.13 10.07
CA ARG A 289 12.56 14.03 9.87
C ARG A 289 14.04 14.43 9.97
N LYS A 290 14.36 15.71 10.17
CA LYS A 290 15.73 16.24 10.12
C LYS A 290 16.39 16.43 11.50
N SER A 291 15.94 15.74 12.54
CA SER A 291 16.53 15.86 13.89
C SER A 291 16.67 14.53 14.62
N THR A 292 17.23 13.50 13.99
CA THR A 292 17.78 12.31 14.69
C THR A 292 18.65 11.47 13.75
N HIS A 293 19.76 12.01 13.25
CA HIS A 293 20.95 11.20 12.92
C HIS A 293 22.17 12.12 12.87
N GLY A 294 23.26 11.67 13.49
CA GLY A 294 24.29 12.50 14.10
C GLY A 294 25.19 13.27 13.14
N GLU A 295 25.52 14.48 13.55
CA GLU A 295 26.82 15.08 13.24
C GLU A 295 27.74 14.84 14.43
N ASN A 296 28.78 14.05 14.20
CA ASN A 296 29.92 13.94 15.10
C ASN A 296 31.19 13.90 14.23
N GLY A 297 32.10 14.85 14.51
CA GLY A 297 33.47 14.96 14.01
C GLY A 297 33.67 16.00 12.89
N GLU A 298 34.60 16.95 12.93
CA GLU A 298 35.72 17.40 13.78
C GLU A 298 36.05 18.86 13.32
N GLY A 299 36.66 19.79 14.06
CA GLY A 299 37.33 19.77 15.35
C GLY A 299 37.93 21.16 15.71
N THR A 300 38.57 21.22 16.89
CA THR A 300 39.53 22.24 17.42
C THR A 300 38.95 23.64 17.69
N GLU A 301 39.02 24.25 18.88
CA GLU A 301 40.14 24.44 19.82
C GLU A 301 39.68 24.57 21.30
N VAL A 302 40.58 24.19 22.22
CA VAL A 302 40.50 24.34 23.69
C VAL A 302 41.04 25.71 24.14
N PRO A 303 40.61 26.22 25.32
CA PRO A 303 41.57 26.26 26.42
C PRO A 303 41.02 25.84 27.80
N GLU A 304 41.97 25.41 28.63
CA GLU A 304 41.89 24.84 29.98
C GLU A 304 41.32 25.76 31.06
N GLN A 305 40.62 25.18 32.05
CA GLN A 305 40.94 25.39 33.48
C GLN A 305 40.29 24.34 34.42
N ASN A 306 41.15 23.56 35.06
CA ASN A 306 41.15 22.95 36.40
C ASN A 306 39.85 22.69 37.20
N GLY A 307 39.78 21.46 37.78
CA GLY A 307 39.36 21.31 39.18
C GLY A 307 38.61 20.04 39.64
N ALA A 308 39.36 18.96 39.93
CA ALA A 308 39.18 18.01 41.04
C ALA A 308 37.94 17.04 41.15
N SER A 309 38.23 15.76 40.88
CA SER A 309 37.97 14.54 41.69
C SER A 309 36.64 14.31 42.43
N SER A 310 35.98 13.16 42.20
CA SER A 310 36.19 11.95 43.03
C SER A 310 35.41 10.72 42.51
N SER A 311 36.07 9.57 42.57
CA SER A 311 35.57 8.24 42.22
C SER A 311 34.79 7.60 43.37
N LYS A 312 33.73 6.84 43.08
CA LYS A 312 33.44 5.58 43.82
C LYS A 312 32.45 4.66 43.10
N ARG A 313 32.92 3.45 42.79
CA ARG A 313 32.16 2.23 42.43
C ARG A 313 31.96 1.41 43.71
N VAL A 314 30.76 0.87 43.99
CA VAL A 314 30.50 -0.33 44.82
C VAL A 314 29.05 -0.79 44.48
N SER A 315 28.82 -1.88 43.73
CA SER A 315 28.73 -3.32 44.08
C SER A 315 27.36 -3.80 44.61
N ALA A 316 26.92 -4.91 44.03
CA ALA A 316 25.68 -5.66 44.29
C ALA A 316 25.68 -6.47 45.59
N ARG A 317 24.48 -6.70 46.14
CA ARG A 317 23.98 -7.79 47.03
C ARG A 317 22.61 -7.33 47.52
N GLY A 318 21.56 -8.11 47.72
CA GLY A 318 21.38 -9.55 47.90
C GLY A 318 20.06 -9.68 48.69
N ARG A 319 19.18 -10.57 48.23
CA ARG A 319 17.85 -10.87 48.78
C ARG A 319 17.92 -11.45 50.20
N PRO A 320 16.84 -11.35 51.00
CA PRO A 320 16.51 -12.45 51.91
C PRO A 320 15.10 -13.00 51.68
N ARG A 321 15.01 -14.32 51.84
CA ARG A 321 13.83 -15.18 51.91
C ARG A 321 13.85 -15.83 53.31
N ARG A 322 12.74 -15.82 54.04
CA ARG A 322 12.35 -16.73 55.14
C ARG A 322 10.90 -16.36 55.48
N GLY A 323 9.89 -17.24 55.46
CA GLY A 323 9.75 -18.54 56.12
C GLY A 323 8.76 -18.32 57.27
N ALA A 324 7.46 -18.60 57.06
CA ALA A 324 6.75 -19.84 57.42
C ALA A 324 6.37 -19.91 58.91
N ALA A 325 5.07 -19.91 59.21
CA ALA A 325 4.39 -20.74 60.23
C ALA A 325 2.87 -20.52 60.15
N GLU A 326 2.16 -21.62 60.36
CA GLU A 326 0.72 -21.87 60.25
C GLU A 326 -0.02 -21.55 61.57
N GLU A 327 -1.34 -21.83 61.56
CA GLU A 327 -2.29 -21.93 62.69
C GLU A 327 -2.85 -20.60 63.21
N GLU A 328 -4.12 -20.42 63.52
CA GLU A 328 -5.32 -21.29 63.56
C GLU A 328 -6.55 -20.36 63.63
N ASP A 329 -7.72 -20.93 63.39
CA ASP A 329 -9.05 -20.33 63.48
C ASP A 329 -9.32 -19.65 64.84
N ASP A 330 -10.13 -18.58 64.83
CA ASP A 330 -11.25 -18.47 65.75
C ASP A 330 -12.24 -17.40 65.27
N ASP A 331 -13.51 -17.82 65.29
CA ASP A 331 -14.72 -17.03 65.12
C ASP A 331 -14.78 -15.89 66.15
N ASP A 332 -15.40 -14.76 65.78
CA ASP A 332 -16.55 -14.24 66.54
C ASP A 332 -17.16 -13.01 65.85
N ASP A 333 -18.49 -13.07 65.78
CA ASP A 333 -19.42 -12.05 65.33
C ASP A 333 -19.39 -10.78 66.21
N GLU A 334 -19.50 -9.62 65.57
CA GLU A 334 -20.41 -8.52 65.94
C GLU A 334 -20.67 -7.58 64.76
#